data_AF-A0AAD8HB52-F1
#
_entry.id   AF-A0AAD8HB52-F1
#
_cell.length_a   1.000
_cell.length_b   1.000
_cell.length_c   1.000
_cell.angle_alpha   90.00
_cell.angle_beta   90.00
_cell.angle_gamma   90.00
#
_symmetry.space_group_name_H-M   'P 1'
#
loop_
_entity.id
_entity.type
_entity.pdbx_description
1 polymer ?
#
loop_
_entity_poly.entity_id
_entity_poly.type
_entity_poly.pdbx_seq_one_letter_code
_entity_poly.pdbx_strand_id
1 'polypeptide(L)'
;MATSVNNPTTKRYAVVTGANKGIGLGICKQLAADHGFTIWNIVQVNNAGIGGIAVDEKGFLAQASKIDKVAGIKWAEISTESYELTEQCVQTNYYGAKRMTEALIPLLQLSDSPRIANVSSSMGKLKV
;
A
#
# COMPACT_ATOMS: atom_id res chain seq x y z
N MET A 1 22.54 -21.83 5.34
CA MET A 1 21.41 -21.88 4.39
C MET A 1 20.28 -22.64 5.06
N ALA A 2 19.20 -21.98 5.45
CA ALA A 2 18.03 -22.65 6.01
C ALA A 2 17.22 -23.23 4.85
N THR A 3 17.26 -24.55 4.69
CA THR A 3 16.41 -25.29 3.76
C THR A 3 14.96 -25.19 4.25
N SER A 4 14.14 -24.43 3.51
CA SER A 4 12.69 -24.36 3.73
C SER A 4 12.08 -25.72 3.43
N VAL A 5 11.76 -26.48 4.48
CA VAL A 5 11.00 -27.72 4.37
C VAL A 5 9.57 -27.32 4.00
N ASN A 6 9.22 -27.39 2.71
CA ASN A 6 7.83 -27.23 2.27
C ASN A 6 7.05 -28.47 2.73
N ASN A 7 6.48 -28.41 3.93
CA ASN A 7 5.53 -29.41 4.42
C ASN A 7 4.18 -29.19 3.69
N PRO A 8 3.68 -30.15 2.88
CA PRO A 8 2.48 -29.97 2.06
C PRO A 8 1.18 -29.76 2.85
N THR A 9 1.20 -29.83 4.18
CA THR A 9 0.03 -29.80 5.06
C THR A 9 -0.26 -28.44 5.72
N THR A 10 0.68 -27.50 5.72
CA THR A 10 0.47 -26.17 6.33
C THR A 10 -0.16 -25.21 5.33
N LYS A 11 -1.47 -24.99 5.43
CA LYS A 11 -2.17 -23.94 4.67
C LYS A 11 -1.63 -22.57 5.07
N ARG A 12 -1.12 -21.82 4.10
CA ARG A 12 -0.67 -20.44 4.30
C ARG A 12 -1.80 -19.48 3.97
N TYR A 13 -2.10 -18.57 4.89
CA TYR A 13 -3.12 -17.55 4.74
C TYR A 13 -2.47 -16.20 4.53
N ALA A 14 -3.04 -15.43 3.60
CA ALA A 14 -2.65 -14.04 3.38
C ALA A 14 -3.90 -13.16 3.48
N VAL A 15 -3.76 -12.05 4.20
CA VAL A 15 -4.74 -10.96 4.25
C VAL A 15 -4.18 -9.81 3.43
N VAL A 16 -4.90 -9.42 2.38
CA VAL A 16 -4.49 -8.32 1.49
C VAL A 16 -5.58 -7.25 1.50
N THR A 17 -5.24 -6.04 1.95
CA THR A 17 -6.14 -4.88 1.92
C THR A 17 -6.11 -4.21 0.54
N GLY A 18 -7.22 -3.58 0.11
CA GLY A 18 -7.26 -2.88 -1.18
C GLY A 18 -7.11 -3.80 -2.41
N ALA A 19 -7.47 -5.08 -2.29
CA ALA A 19 -7.27 -6.10 -3.33
C ALA A 19 -8.34 -6.12 -4.44
N ASN A 20 -9.22 -5.11 -4.51
CA ASN A 20 -10.28 -5.05 -5.51
C ASN A 20 -9.77 -4.72 -6.92
N LYS A 21 -8.65 -4.00 -7.04
CA LYS A 21 -8.02 -3.61 -8.31
C LYS A 21 -6.51 -3.35 -8.12
N GLY A 22 -5.82 -3.09 -9.24
CA GLY A 22 -4.43 -2.61 -9.22
C GLY A 22 -3.44 -3.59 -8.55
N ILE A 23 -2.50 -3.02 -7.79
CA ILE A 23 -1.39 -3.76 -7.16
C ILE A 23 -1.91 -4.87 -6.22
N GLY A 24 -2.90 -4.57 -5.37
CA GLY A 24 -3.45 -5.54 -4.42
C GLY A 24 -4.07 -6.77 -5.10
N LEU A 25 -4.81 -6.55 -6.20
CA LEU A 25 -5.36 -7.66 -7.00
C LEU A 25 -4.25 -8.50 -7.66
N GLY A 26 -3.20 -7.84 -8.17
CA GLY A 26 -2.02 -8.53 -8.72
C GLY A 26 -1.32 -9.41 -7.68
N ILE A 27 -1.13 -8.89 -6.46
CA ILE A 27 -0.56 -9.63 -5.33
C ILE A 27 -1.41 -10.87 -5.00
N CYS A 28 -2.73 -10.73 -4.88
CA CYS A 28 -3.61 -11.88 -4.61
C CYS A 28 -3.48 -12.96 -5.68
N LYS A 29 -3.41 -12.58 -6.97
CA LYS A 29 -3.24 -13.53 -8.08
C LYS A 29 -1.93 -14.29 -7.98
N GLN A 30 -0.82 -13.60 -7.75
CA GLN A 30 0.51 -14.24 -7.64
C GLN A 30 0.61 -15.11 -6.37
N LEU A 31 0.12 -14.65 -5.22
CA LEU A 31 0.11 -15.45 -4.00
C LEU A 31 -0.72 -16.74 -4.13
N ALA A 32 -1.85 -16.66 -4.82
CA ALA A 32 -2.70 -17.82 -5.10
C ALA A 32 -2.05 -18.77 -6.11
N ALA A 33 -1.53 -18.25 -7.23
CA ALA A 33 -1.00 -19.05 -8.33
C ALA A 33 0.39 -19.64 -8.05
N ASP A 34 1.32 -18.83 -7.54
CA ASP A 34 2.75 -19.16 -7.51
C ASP A 34 3.21 -19.66 -6.15
N HIS A 35 2.44 -19.38 -5.09
CA HIS A 35 2.86 -19.65 -3.71
C HIS A 35 1.86 -20.51 -2.91
N GLY A 36 0.74 -20.93 -3.51
CA GLY A 36 -0.22 -21.85 -2.89
C GLY A 36 -0.87 -21.30 -1.62
N PHE A 37 -1.01 -19.97 -1.50
CA PHE A 37 -1.71 -19.35 -0.38
C PHE A 37 -3.23 -19.52 -0.55
N THR A 38 -3.92 -19.84 0.54
CA THR A 38 -5.36 -19.62 0.64
C THR A 38 -5.60 -18.14 0.93
N ILE A 39 -6.15 -17.43 -0.04
CA ILE A 39 -6.38 -15.99 0.08
C ILE A 39 -7.68 -15.75 0.84
N TRP A 40 -7.59 -15.11 2.00
CA TRP A 40 -8.76 -14.52 2.64
C TRP A 40 -8.91 -13.10 2.11
N ASN A 41 -9.76 -12.98 1.08
CA ASN A 41 -10.16 -11.67 0.59
C ASN A 41 -11.00 -10.99 1.67
N ILE A 42 -10.40 -10.09 2.45
CA ILE A 42 -11.21 -9.11 3.19
C ILE A 42 -11.55 -8.01 2.17
N VAL A 43 -12.66 -8.22 1.46
CA VAL A 43 -13.07 -7.43 0.29
C VAL A 43 -13.34 -5.95 0.62
N GLN A 44 -13.38 -5.54 1.89
CA GLN A 44 -13.57 -4.13 2.25
C GLN A 44 -12.79 -3.67 3.49
N VAL A 45 -11.48 -3.94 3.56
CA VAL A 45 -10.62 -2.98 4.28
C VAL A 45 -9.99 -2.08 3.25
N ASN A 46 -10.74 -1.05 2.89
CA ASN A 46 -10.29 -0.01 1.98
C ASN A 46 -9.17 0.80 2.66
N ASN A 47 -7.91 0.42 2.45
CA ASN A 47 -6.79 1.36 2.54
C ASN A 47 -6.36 1.73 1.12
N ALA A 48 -7.29 2.28 0.31
CA ALA A 48 -6.88 3.04 -0.86
C ALA A 48 -6.19 4.28 -0.32
N GLY A 49 -4.85 4.28 -0.37
CA GLY A 49 -4.09 5.42 0.10
C GLY A 49 -4.56 6.68 -0.61
N ILE A 50 -4.78 7.75 0.16
CA ILE A 50 -5.20 9.04 -0.39
C ILE A 50 -4.00 9.98 -0.49
N GLY A 51 -4.05 10.88 -1.47
CA GLY A 51 -3.06 11.94 -1.59
C GLY A 51 -3.29 13.02 -0.54
N GLY A 52 -2.23 13.42 0.17
CA GLY A 52 -2.27 14.57 1.09
C GLY A 52 -2.07 15.92 0.40
N ILE A 53 -1.98 15.93 -0.93
CA ILE A 53 -1.64 17.09 -1.75
C ILE A 53 -2.70 17.21 -2.85
N ALA A 54 -3.26 18.40 -3.02
CA ALA A 54 -4.04 18.73 -4.18
C ALA A 54 -3.12 19.18 -5.32
N VAL A 55 -3.27 18.59 -6.50
CA VAL A 55 -2.46 18.95 -7.67
C VAL A 55 -3.30 19.77 -8.64
N ASP A 56 -2.78 20.92 -9.08
CA ASP A 56 -3.35 21.66 -10.20
C ASP A 56 -3.13 20.87 -11.49
N GLU A 57 -4.20 20.27 -11.97
CA GLU A 57 -4.21 19.45 -13.19
C GLU A 57 -3.74 20.25 -14.42
N LYS A 58 -4.13 21.53 -14.54
CA LYS A 58 -3.75 22.35 -15.70
C LYS A 58 -2.26 22.68 -15.65
N GLY A 59 -1.76 23.06 -14.48
CA GLY A 59 -0.34 23.27 -14.23
C GLY A 59 0.47 22.00 -14.49
N PHE A 60 -0.02 20.84 -14.04
CA PHE A 60 0.61 19.55 -14.29
C PHE A 60 0.69 19.24 -15.79
N LEU A 61 -0.41 19.34 -16.52
CA LEU A 61 -0.44 19.05 -17.96
C LEU A 61 0.45 20.03 -18.74
N ALA A 62 0.44 21.31 -18.38
CA ALA A 62 1.28 22.33 -18.99
C ALA A 62 2.78 22.08 -18.77
N GLN A 63 3.15 21.52 -17.63
CA GLN A 63 4.52 21.09 -17.36
C GLN A 63 4.83 19.79 -18.08
N ALA A 64 4.03 18.74 -17.90
CA ALA A 64 4.23 17.41 -18.47
C ALA A 64 4.37 17.43 -20.00
N SER A 65 3.67 18.34 -20.69
CA SER A 65 3.77 18.51 -22.15
C SER A 65 5.12 19.08 -22.62
N LYS A 66 5.94 19.61 -21.71
CA LYS A 66 7.22 20.29 -22.01
C LYS A 66 8.45 19.48 -21.60
N ILE A 67 8.28 18.33 -20.96
CA ILE A 67 9.37 17.53 -20.39
C ILE A 67 9.20 16.06 -20.76
N ASP A 68 10.30 15.44 -21.21
CA ASP A 68 10.31 14.03 -21.57
C ASP A 68 10.30 13.09 -20.36
N LYS A 69 10.56 13.62 -19.15
CA LYS A 69 10.64 12.86 -17.90
C LYS A 69 9.85 13.52 -16.79
N VAL A 70 9.07 12.72 -16.06
CA VAL A 70 8.31 13.11 -14.86
C VAL A 70 9.21 13.74 -13.78
N ALA A 71 10.50 13.39 -13.75
CA ALA A 71 11.47 13.99 -12.83
C ALA A 71 11.69 15.51 -13.03
N GLY A 72 11.31 16.06 -14.19
CA GLY A 72 11.39 17.50 -14.47
C GLY A 72 10.19 18.30 -13.95
N ILE A 73 9.17 17.64 -13.38
CA ILE A 73 7.97 18.32 -12.85
C ILE A 73 8.34 19.08 -11.59
N LYS A 74 8.05 20.38 -11.59
CA LYS A 74 8.19 21.24 -10.43
C LYS A 74 6.94 21.12 -9.56
N TRP A 75 6.92 20.08 -8.73
CA TRP A 75 5.78 19.76 -7.87
C TRP A 75 5.33 20.93 -6.99
N ALA A 76 6.26 21.71 -6.42
CA ALA A 76 5.93 22.84 -5.56
C ALA A 76 5.10 23.94 -6.25
N GLU A 77 5.18 24.08 -7.57
CA GLU A 77 4.43 25.11 -8.32
C GLU A 77 2.99 24.66 -8.64
N ILE A 78 2.70 23.36 -8.54
CA ILE A 78 1.42 22.75 -8.93
C ILE A 78 0.77 21.99 -7.77
N SER A 79 1.33 22.08 -6.57
CA SER A 79 0.88 21.34 -5.40
C SER A 79 0.38 22.31 -4.34
N THR A 80 -0.81 22.05 -3.83
CA THR A 80 -1.35 22.72 -2.65
C THR A 80 -1.43 21.71 -1.52
N GLU A 81 -0.75 22.02 -0.42
CA GLU A 81 -0.79 21.25 0.81
C GLU A 81 -1.72 21.95 1.79
N SER A 82 -2.85 21.32 2.11
CA SER A 82 -3.75 21.80 3.17
C SER A 82 -3.59 20.92 4.42
N TYR A 83 -3.90 21.50 5.57
CA TYR A 83 -3.89 20.76 6.83
C TYR A 83 -4.89 19.60 6.78
N GLU A 84 -6.09 19.84 6.26
CA GLU A 84 -7.17 18.86 6.19
C GLU A 84 -6.81 17.67 5.29
N LEU A 85 -6.23 17.92 4.12
CA LEU A 85 -5.76 16.87 3.21
C LEU A 85 -4.61 16.08 3.84
N THR A 86 -3.69 16.77 4.51
CA THR A 86 -2.57 16.15 5.22
C THR A 86 -3.07 15.26 6.37
N GLU A 87 -3.99 15.76 7.19
CA GLU A 87 -4.58 15.03 8.31
C GLU A 87 -5.32 13.78 7.81
N GLN A 88 -6.18 13.92 6.80
CA GLN A 88 -6.88 12.78 6.21
C GLN A 88 -5.89 11.74 5.65
N CYS A 89 -4.85 12.19 4.95
CA CYS A 89 -3.79 11.34 4.41
C CYS A 89 -3.08 10.56 5.51
N VAL A 90 -2.67 11.22 6.59
CA VAL A 90 -2.00 10.55 7.72
C VAL A 90 -2.96 9.59 8.43
N GLN A 91 -4.22 9.97 8.63
CA GLN A 91 -5.21 9.11 9.26
C GLN A 91 -5.51 7.85 8.46
N THR A 92 -5.50 7.95 7.13
CA THR A 92 -5.77 6.82 6.23
C THR A 92 -4.52 5.97 6.02
N ASN A 93 -3.46 6.57 5.50
CA ASN A 93 -2.29 5.85 4.98
C ASN A 93 -1.40 5.31 6.10
N TYR A 94 -1.32 6.02 7.23
CA TYR A 94 -0.47 5.63 8.36
C TYR A 94 -1.28 5.02 9.49
N TYR A 95 -2.19 5.78 10.11
CA TYR A 95 -2.93 5.28 11.27
C TYR A 95 -3.93 4.18 10.90
N GLY A 96 -4.51 4.22 9.70
CA GLY A 96 -5.34 3.13 9.18
C GLY A 96 -4.56 1.82 9.06
N ALA A 97 -3.38 1.86 8.44
CA ALA A 97 -2.49 0.70 8.32
C ALA A 97 -2.00 0.19 9.69
N LYS A 98 -1.68 1.10 10.61
CA LYS A 98 -1.29 0.77 11.99
C LYS A 98 -2.41 0.02 12.71
N ARG A 99 -3.63 0.56 12.74
CA ARG A 99 -4.80 -0.07 13.41
C ARG A 99 -5.08 -1.46 12.85
N MET A 100 -4.99 -1.61 11.52
CA MET A 100 -5.17 -2.90 10.86
C MET A 100 -4.10 -3.91 11.24
N THR A 101 -2.84 -3.47 11.27
CA THR A 101 -1.73 -4.30 11.73
C THR A 101 -1.97 -4.75 13.16
N GLU A 102 -2.27 -3.82 14.07
CA GLU A 102 -2.52 -4.09 15.49
C GLU A 102 -3.67 -5.09 15.70
N ALA A 103 -4.76 -4.95 14.95
CA ALA A 103 -5.89 -5.89 15.00
C ALA A 103 -5.52 -7.33 14.55
N LEU A 104 -4.52 -7.47 13.67
CA LEU A 104 -4.08 -8.76 13.15
C LEU A 104 -2.90 -9.37 13.92
N ILE A 105 -2.26 -8.62 14.84
CA ILE A 105 -1.15 -9.13 15.67
C ILE A 105 -1.50 -10.46 16.36
N PRO A 106 -2.67 -10.63 17.00
CA PRO A 106 -2.99 -11.91 17.67
C PRO A 106 -2.99 -13.10 16.71
N LEU A 107 -3.45 -12.92 15.47
CA LEU A 107 -3.43 -13.98 14.46
C LEU A 107 -2.02 -14.25 13.94
N LEU A 108 -1.21 -13.20 13.80
CA LEU A 108 0.19 -13.35 13.40
C LEU A 108 1.00 -14.10 14.46
N GLN A 109 0.75 -13.87 15.75
CA GLN A 109 1.41 -14.58 16.85
C GLN A 109 1.15 -16.10 16.85
N LEU A 110 0.03 -16.54 16.27
CA LEU A 110 -0.30 -17.96 16.10
C LEU A 110 0.30 -18.58 14.82
N SER A 111 0.93 -17.77 13.96
CA SER A 111 1.51 -18.24 12.70
C SER A 111 2.94 -18.73 12.90
N ASP A 112 3.29 -19.86 12.26
CA ASP A 112 4.67 -20.36 12.21
C ASP A 112 5.61 -19.49 11.34
N SER A 113 5.06 -18.59 10.53
CA SER A 113 5.82 -17.67 9.67
C SER A 113 5.10 -16.32 9.52
N PRO A 114 5.04 -15.50 10.59
CA PRO A 114 4.35 -14.21 10.55
C PRO A 114 5.11 -13.22 9.68
N ARG A 115 4.40 -12.56 8.76
CA ARG A 115 4.96 -11.52 7.89
C ARG A 115 3.96 -10.38 7.71
N ILE A 116 4.47 -9.15 7.77
CA ILE A 116 3.74 -7.93 7.44
C ILE A 116 4.51 -7.23 6.33
N ALA A 117 3.82 -6.85 5.26
CA ALA A 117 4.38 -6.07 4.16
C ALA A 117 3.49 -4.85 3.92
N ASN A 118 4.06 -3.65 4.13
CA ASN A 118 3.40 -2.38 3.82
C ASN A 118 3.91 -1.85 2.49
N VAL A 119 2.98 -1.48 1.60
CA VAL A 119 3.30 -0.83 0.33
C VAL A 119 3.24 0.69 0.54
N SER A 120 4.34 1.39 0.26
CA SER A 120 4.47 2.84 0.41
C SER A 120 4.98 3.50 -0.88
N SER A 121 5.01 4.83 -0.90
CA SER A 121 5.52 5.64 -2.01
C SER A 121 6.82 6.35 -1.62
N SER A 122 7.70 6.58 -2.60
CA SER A 122 8.93 7.38 -2.43
C SER A 122 8.66 8.84 -2.03
N MET A 123 7.44 9.33 -2.29
CA MET A 123 6.97 10.66 -1.91
C MET A 123 6.48 10.73 -0.44
N GLY A 124 6.28 9.60 0.23
CA GLY A 124 5.81 9.53 1.62
C GLY A 124 6.90 9.88 2.63
N LYS A 125 7.28 11.15 2.73
CA LYS A 125 8.29 11.65 3.67
C LYS A 125 7.66 12.52 4.75
N LEU A 126 7.70 12.07 5.99
CA LEU A 126 7.42 12.92 7.15
C LEU A 126 8.73 13.61 7.53
N LYS A 127 8.78 14.95 7.47
CA LYS A 127 9.88 15.72 8.07
C LYS A 127 9.40 16.22 9.43
N VAL A 128 10.13 15.84 10.47
CA VAL A 128 10.01 16.38 11.84
C VAL A 128 11.05 17.47 12.05
#